data_AF-A0A7C3FD46-F1
#
_entry.id   AF-A0A7C3FD46-F1
#
_cell.length_a   1.000
_cell.length_b   1.000
_cell.length_c   1.000
_cell.angle_alpha   90.00
_cell.angle_beta   90.00
_cell.angle_gamma   90.00
#
_symmetry.space_group_name_H-M   'P 1'
#
loop_
_entity.id
_entity.type
_entity.pdbx_description
1 polymer ?
#
loop_
_entity_poly.entity_id
_entity_poly.type
_entity_poly.pdbx_seq_one_letter_code
_entity_poly.pdbx_strand_id
1 'polypeptide(L)'
;MTYSVIYLIDCSKSMNKDEGLEDMITSKLNLVKKGILDLIANGKAFKEGDKIAVMGFKQKQLGAVKMVPVVPLQSYTPSLATDPAIKESVSKLVGEGGTPIARAIRETITLLMDEPIGKKGIMLITDSSENSGEDPRLVVYDALLNGVRIDIVGLGTPADDPTLKPLAERTGGRYSTVVTPQDFDKAIVWDRFSGNAFDDIFFVAYNYAQLKGEARKIEEERAAGRLGDPLYSARKSEVAAKIEALKPEIAKKLSELHAKLDSLKASLNEPINQLIEMNSRLKRREIDADGYFEIAAPIEEKVGRINCEIAMVQQLLDSLNNSK
;
A
#
# COMPACT_ATOMS: atom_id res chain seq x y z
N MET A 1 6.33 -6.55 -10.32
CA MET A 1 6.03 -6.84 -8.90
C MET A 1 4.58 -6.50 -8.65
N THR A 2 3.86 -7.44 -8.04
CA THR A 2 2.45 -7.31 -7.68
C THR A 2 2.33 -6.97 -6.19
N TYR A 3 1.49 -6.00 -5.84
CA TYR A 3 1.14 -5.65 -4.47
C TYR A 3 -0.27 -6.13 -4.15
N SER A 4 -0.53 -6.43 -2.88
CA SER A 4 -1.85 -6.77 -2.35
C SER A 4 -2.30 -5.65 -1.43
N VAL A 5 -3.25 -4.83 -1.89
CA VAL A 5 -3.71 -3.63 -1.18
C VAL A 5 -5.20 -3.72 -0.92
N ILE A 6 -5.61 -3.48 0.33
CA ILE A 6 -7.02 -3.41 0.70
C ILE A 6 -7.39 -1.97 1.04
N TYR A 7 -8.36 -1.42 0.31
CA TYR A 7 -8.98 -0.14 0.61
C TYR A 7 -10.08 -0.35 1.64
N LEU A 8 -9.84 0.12 2.86
CA LEU A 8 -10.70 -0.05 4.02
C LEU A 8 -11.45 1.26 4.29
N ILE A 9 -12.74 1.30 3.98
CA ILE A 9 -13.56 2.51 3.94
C ILE A 9 -14.47 2.56 5.16
N ASP A 10 -14.35 3.63 5.96
CA ASP A 10 -15.31 3.90 7.03
C ASP A 10 -16.71 4.12 6.44
N CYS A 11 -17.67 3.37 6.94
CA CYS A 11 -19.09 3.49 6.62
C CYS A 11 -19.90 3.83 7.88
N SER A 12 -19.32 4.57 8.83
CA SER A 12 -19.98 5.09 10.02
C SER A 12 -20.99 6.20 9.69
N LYS A 13 -21.78 6.61 10.69
CA LYS A 13 -22.80 7.65 10.52
C LYS A 13 -22.21 9.03 10.14
N SER A 14 -21.01 9.38 10.62
CA SER A 14 -20.37 10.68 10.35
C SER A 14 -20.01 10.85 8.87
N MET A 15 -19.71 9.74 8.19
CA MET A 15 -19.41 9.73 6.75
C MET A 15 -20.58 10.20 5.85
N ASN A 16 -21.81 10.28 6.36
CA ASN A 16 -22.95 10.85 5.61
C ASN A 16 -23.00 12.38 5.65
N LYS A 17 -22.16 13.04 6.46
CA LYS A 17 -22.08 14.49 6.54
C LYS A 17 -21.09 15.05 5.51
N ASP A 18 -21.17 16.34 5.25
CA ASP A 18 -20.25 17.15 4.45
C ASP A 18 -19.34 18.05 5.33
N GLU A 19 -19.61 18.13 6.64
CA GLU A 19 -18.84 18.91 7.62
C GLU A 19 -17.31 18.69 7.51
N GLY A 20 -16.55 19.79 7.46
CA GLY A 20 -15.09 19.79 7.45
C GLY A 20 -14.46 19.64 6.06
N LEU A 21 -15.24 19.39 5.01
CA LEU A 21 -14.75 19.46 3.63
C LEU A 21 -15.13 20.80 3.01
N GLU A 22 -14.14 21.50 2.45
CA GLU A 22 -14.34 22.77 1.75
C GLU A 22 -14.98 22.50 0.37
N ASP A 23 -15.83 23.44 -0.07
CA ASP A 23 -16.45 23.45 -1.40
C ASP A 23 -17.25 22.18 -1.78
N MET A 24 -17.73 21.42 -0.79
CA MET A 24 -18.50 20.19 -1.02
C MET A 24 -20.00 20.38 -0.82
N ILE A 25 -20.79 19.97 -1.83
CA ILE A 25 -22.26 19.85 -1.79
C ILE A 25 -22.67 18.37 -1.58
N THR A 26 -21.72 17.48 -1.31
CA THR A 26 -21.99 16.04 -1.16
C THR A 26 -21.31 15.47 0.08
N SER A 27 -21.92 14.46 0.70
CA SER A 27 -21.36 13.75 1.85
C SER A 27 -19.95 13.17 1.58
N LYS A 28 -19.12 13.05 2.63
CA LYS A 28 -17.81 12.39 2.60
C LYS A 28 -17.86 11.00 1.97
N LEU A 29 -18.87 10.19 2.30
CA LEU A 29 -19.02 8.84 1.73
C LEU A 29 -19.22 8.87 0.21
N ASN A 30 -19.94 9.86 -0.32
CA ASN A 30 -20.11 10.01 -1.76
C ASN A 30 -18.81 10.44 -2.45
N LEU A 31 -17.99 11.28 -1.81
CA LEU A 31 -16.63 11.56 -2.27
C LEU A 31 -15.81 10.27 -2.36
N VAL A 32 -15.82 9.46 -1.31
CA VAL A 32 -15.09 8.18 -1.28
C VAL A 32 -15.58 7.22 -2.36
N LYS A 33 -16.90 7.05 -2.49
CA LYS A 33 -17.50 6.20 -3.54
C LYS A 33 -17.02 6.61 -4.93
N LYS A 34 -17.07 7.91 -5.23
CA LYS A 34 -16.63 8.45 -6.52
C LYS A 34 -15.13 8.21 -6.73
N GLY A 35 -14.29 8.61 -5.77
CA GLY A 35 -12.84 8.49 -5.93
C GLY A 35 -12.36 7.04 -6.00
N ILE A 36 -13.02 6.08 -5.33
CA ILE A 36 -12.72 4.66 -5.48
C ILE A 36 -13.06 4.16 -6.90
N LEU A 37 -14.22 4.55 -7.44
CA LEU A 37 -14.58 4.19 -8.81
C LEU A 37 -13.58 4.80 -9.81
N ASP A 38 -13.23 6.08 -9.64
CA ASP A 38 -12.27 6.76 -10.49
C ASP A 38 -10.87 6.15 -10.37
N LEU A 39 -10.44 5.75 -9.17
CA LEU A 39 -9.17 5.09 -8.91
C LEU A 39 -9.07 3.74 -9.64
N ILE A 40 -10.12 2.91 -9.55
CA ILE A 40 -10.19 1.62 -10.25
C ILE A 40 -10.26 1.86 -11.76
N ALA A 41 -11.05 2.84 -12.20
CA ALA A 41 -11.27 3.12 -13.63
C ALA A 41 -10.03 3.66 -14.34
N ASN A 42 -9.28 4.54 -13.68
CA ASN A 42 -8.10 5.16 -14.26
C ASN A 42 -6.92 4.20 -14.39
N GLY A 43 -6.88 3.13 -13.58
CA GLY A 43 -5.86 2.08 -13.62
C GLY A 43 -4.41 2.54 -13.35
N LYS A 44 -4.15 3.83 -13.15
CA LYS A 44 -2.80 4.38 -12.94
C LYS A 44 -2.19 3.95 -11.60
N ALA A 45 -3.04 3.67 -10.61
CA ALA A 45 -2.59 3.22 -9.29
C ALA A 45 -2.19 1.73 -9.28
N PHE A 46 -2.65 0.95 -10.27
CA PHE A 46 -2.53 -0.51 -10.28
C PHE A 46 -1.78 -1.01 -11.53
N LYS A 47 -1.02 -2.09 -11.36
CA LYS A 47 -0.38 -2.85 -12.43
C LYS A 47 -1.15 -4.14 -12.57
N GLU A 48 -1.18 -4.69 -13.78
CA GLU A 48 -1.78 -6.00 -14.00
C GLU A 48 -1.10 -7.05 -13.09
N GLY A 49 -1.94 -7.81 -12.39
CA GLY A 49 -1.51 -8.80 -11.40
C GLY A 49 -1.40 -8.30 -9.96
N ASP A 50 -1.36 -6.98 -9.70
CA ASP A 50 -1.57 -6.47 -8.32
C ASP A 50 -2.89 -7.02 -7.79
N LYS A 51 -2.98 -7.41 -6.52
CA LYS A 51 -4.26 -7.75 -5.91
C LYS A 51 -4.86 -6.54 -5.22
N ILE A 52 -6.14 -6.33 -5.44
CA ILE A 52 -6.90 -5.25 -4.80
C ILE A 52 -8.12 -5.83 -4.11
N ALA A 53 -8.48 -5.24 -2.97
CA ALA A 53 -9.80 -5.40 -2.38
C ALA A 53 -10.33 -4.02 -1.98
N VAL A 54 -11.65 -3.89 -1.97
CA VAL A 54 -12.34 -2.72 -1.43
C VAL A 54 -13.36 -3.21 -0.43
N MET A 55 -13.30 -2.70 0.79
CA MET A 55 -14.16 -3.12 1.88
C MET A 55 -14.67 -1.91 2.64
N GLY A 56 -15.98 -1.80 2.81
CA GLY A 56 -16.57 -0.93 3.80
C GLY A 56 -16.50 -1.58 5.18
N PHE A 57 -16.36 -0.80 6.25
CA PHE A 57 -16.52 -1.29 7.62
C PHE A 57 -17.40 -0.35 8.44
N LYS A 58 -18.11 -0.91 9.43
CA LYS A 58 -18.92 -0.16 10.38
C LYS A 58 -19.28 -1.02 11.59
N GLN A 59 -19.71 -0.39 12.67
CA GLN A 59 -20.27 -1.11 13.80
C GLN A 59 -21.76 -1.44 13.56
N LYS A 60 -22.12 -2.74 13.57
CA LYS A 60 -23.53 -3.18 13.47
C LYS A 60 -24.21 -3.27 14.84
N GLN A 61 -23.46 -3.71 15.84
CA GLN A 61 -23.88 -3.89 17.23
C GLN A 61 -22.70 -3.56 18.13
N LEU A 62 -22.94 -3.21 19.39
CA LEU A 62 -21.88 -2.88 20.33
C LEU A 62 -20.85 -4.01 20.38
N GLY A 63 -19.61 -3.71 20.00
CA GLY A 63 -18.53 -4.68 19.98
C GLY A 63 -18.37 -5.52 18.69
N ALA A 64 -19.24 -5.39 17.69
CA ALA A 64 -19.16 -6.17 16.45
C ALA A 64 -18.88 -5.28 15.23
N VAL A 65 -17.79 -5.57 14.51
CA VAL A 65 -17.50 -4.98 13.19
C VAL A 65 -18.26 -5.74 12.11
N LYS A 66 -18.87 -5.00 11.18
CA LYS A 66 -19.43 -5.54 9.95
C LYS A 66 -18.56 -5.09 8.78
N MET A 67 -17.88 -6.05 8.16
CA MET A 67 -17.20 -5.86 6.89
C MET A 67 -18.23 -5.95 5.74
N VAL A 68 -18.15 -5.02 4.79
CA VAL A 68 -19.00 -4.95 3.60
C VAL A 68 -18.10 -5.06 2.38
N PRO A 69 -17.91 -6.26 1.82
CA PRO A 69 -17.05 -6.42 0.65
C PRO A 69 -17.68 -5.70 -0.55
N VAL A 70 -16.88 -4.88 -1.22
CA VAL A 70 -17.23 -4.20 -2.48
C VAL A 70 -16.51 -4.87 -3.64
N VAL A 71 -15.21 -5.08 -3.47
CA VAL A 71 -14.36 -5.85 -4.37
C VAL A 71 -13.63 -6.89 -3.50
N PRO A 72 -13.82 -8.20 -3.73
CA PRO A 72 -13.05 -9.22 -3.00
C PRO A 72 -11.57 -9.11 -3.37
N LEU A 73 -10.68 -9.64 -2.52
CA LEU A 73 -9.25 -9.64 -2.82
C LEU A 73 -8.97 -10.47 -4.07
N GLN A 74 -8.62 -9.80 -5.15
CA GLN A 74 -8.39 -10.44 -6.46
C GLN A 74 -7.38 -9.66 -7.28
N SER A 75 -6.80 -10.31 -8.29
CA SER A 75 -5.90 -9.64 -9.23
C SER A 75 -6.62 -8.55 -10.02
N TYR A 76 -6.01 -7.37 -10.04
CA TYR A 76 -6.40 -6.23 -10.83
C TYR A 76 -6.23 -6.55 -12.30
N THR A 77 -7.29 -6.30 -13.05
CA THR A 77 -7.29 -6.27 -14.50
C THR A 77 -7.99 -4.99 -14.94
N PRO A 78 -7.65 -4.42 -16.12
CA PRO A 78 -8.35 -3.27 -16.66
C PRO A 78 -9.88 -3.48 -16.80
N SER A 79 -10.35 -4.73 -16.85
CA SER A 79 -11.78 -5.02 -16.93
C SER A 79 -12.56 -4.72 -15.64
N LEU A 80 -11.89 -4.65 -14.48
CA LEU A 80 -12.54 -4.25 -13.21
C LEU A 80 -13.05 -2.80 -13.28
N ALA A 81 -12.40 -1.94 -14.06
CA ALA A 81 -12.81 -0.56 -14.30
C ALA A 81 -14.23 -0.43 -14.87
N THR A 82 -14.67 -1.42 -15.64
CA THR A 82 -15.92 -1.38 -16.38
C THR A 82 -16.95 -2.36 -15.84
N ASP A 83 -16.65 -3.05 -14.73
CA ASP A 83 -17.56 -4.01 -14.12
C ASP A 83 -18.76 -3.30 -13.44
N PRO A 84 -20.00 -3.49 -13.95
CA PRO A 84 -21.19 -2.89 -13.37
C PRO A 84 -21.46 -3.39 -11.94
N ALA A 85 -21.01 -4.59 -11.56
CA ALA A 85 -21.20 -5.14 -10.22
C ALA A 85 -20.39 -4.38 -9.17
N ILE A 86 -19.22 -3.84 -9.53
CA ILE A 86 -18.42 -2.98 -8.64
C ILE A 86 -19.17 -1.68 -8.40
N LYS A 87 -19.68 -1.03 -9.45
CA LYS A 87 -20.46 0.21 -9.34
C LYS A 87 -21.71 0.01 -8.48
N GLU A 88 -22.41 -1.10 -8.66
CA GLU A 88 -23.56 -1.45 -7.84
C GLU A 88 -23.16 -1.64 -6.37
N SER A 89 -22.08 -2.39 -6.10
CA SER A 89 -21.60 -2.68 -4.74
C SER A 89 -21.10 -1.42 -4.02
N VAL A 90 -20.39 -0.53 -4.72
CA VAL A 90 -19.99 0.78 -4.19
C VAL A 90 -21.22 1.61 -3.83
N SER A 91 -22.27 1.61 -4.68
CA SER A 91 -23.47 2.40 -4.42
C SER A 91 -24.22 1.96 -3.15
N LYS A 92 -24.16 0.65 -2.82
CA LYS A 92 -24.73 0.03 -1.62
C LYS A 92 -24.00 0.35 -0.31
N LEU A 93 -22.82 1.01 -0.34
CA LEU A 93 -22.20 1.49 0.89
C LEU A 93 -23.11 2.55 1.54
N VAL A 94 -23.40 2.38 2.83
CA VAL A 94 -24.28 3.27 3.59
C VAL A 94 -23.61 3.60 4.91
N GLY A 95 -23.50 4.91 5.20
CA GLY A 95 -22.98 5.44 6.44
C GLY A 95 -23.95 5.20 7.60
N GLU A 96 -23.64 4.30 8.53
CA GLU A 96 -24.43 4.04 9.72
C GLU A 96 -23.56 3.39 10.81
N GLY A 97 -23.98 3.48 12.07
CA GLY A 97 -23.23 2.93 13.20
C GLY A 97 -21.98 3.72 13.56
N GLY A 98 -21.12 3.10 14.37
CA GLY A 98 -19.83 3.62 14.82
C GLY A 98 -18.65 3.13 13.96
N THR A 99 -17.44 3.49 14.39
CA THR A 99 -16.19 3.39 13.65
C THR A 99 -15.20 2.41 14.33
N PRO A 100 -15.33 1.08 14.15
CA PRO A 100 -14.50 0.06 14.82
C PRO A 100 -13.18 -0.21 14.06
N ILE A 101 -12.33 0.82 13.95
CA ILE A 101 -11.06 0.84 13.20
C ILE A 101 -10.16 -0.34 13.58
N ALA A 102 -9.90 -0.54 14.87
CA ALA A 102 -8.94 -1.55 15.32
C ALA A 102 -9.35 -2.96 14.88
N ARG A 103 -10.64 -3.29 15.04
CA ARG A 103 -11.18 -4.58 14.59
C ARG A 103 -11.17 -4.72 13.08
N ALA A 104 -11.58 -3.68 12.36
CA ALA A 104 -11.59 -3.68 10.90
C ALA A 104 -10.19 -3.92 10.32
N ILE A 105 -9.15 -3.31 10.91
CA ILE A 105 -7.76 -3.54 10.54
C ILE A 105 -7.36 -4.99 10.79
N ARG A 106 -7.69 -5.60 11.93
CA ARG A 106 -7.35 -7.01 12.20
C ARG A 106 -7.98 -7.98 11.21
N GLU A 107 -9.27 -7.83 10.94
CA GLU A 107 -9.96 -8.63 9.91
C GLU A 107 -9.27 -8.49 8.55
N THR A 108 -8.83 -7.27 8.22
CA THR A 108 -8.10 -6.97 6.99
C THR A 108 -6.71 -7.61 6.96
N ILE A 109 -5.98 -7.61 8.09
CA ILE A 109 -4.69 -8.31 8.22
C ILE A 109 -4.89 -9.82 7.99
N THR A 110 -5.94 -10.43 8.55
CA THR A 110 -6.25 -11.85 8.33
C THR A 110 -6.43 -12.17 6.85
N LEU A 111 -7.11 -11.31 6.09
CA LEU A 111 -7.27 -11.48 4.65
C LEU A 111 -5.96 -11.35 3.86
N LEU A 112 -4.98 -10.63 4.42
CA LEU A 112 -3.67 -10.44 3.83
C LEU A 112 -2.65 -11.49 4.28
N MET A 113 -2.95 -12.39 5.23
CA MET A 113 -1.97 -13.33 5.80
C MET A 113 -1.29 -14.21 4.75
N ASP A 114 -2.06 -14.71 3.77
CA ASP A 114 -1.55 -15.61 2.71
C ASP A 114 -0.78 -14.88 1.60
N GLU A 115 -0.77 -13.55 1.62
CA GLU A 115 0.00 -12.76 0.65
C GLU A 115 1.51 -12.76 1.00
N PRO A 116 2.40 -12.43 0.05
CA PRO A 116 3.84 -12.31 0.36
C PRO A 116 4.14 -11.13 1.30
N ILE A 117 5.01 -11.34 2.30
CA ILE A 117 5.50 -10.27 3.21
C ILE A 117 6.16 -9.14 2.42
N GLY A 118 5.97 -7.89 2.85
CA GLY A 118 6.53 -6.70 2.19
C GLY A 118 5.74 -6.24 0.96
N LYS A 119 4.66 -6.94 0.60
CA LYS A 119 3.78 -6.62 -0.53
C LYS A 119 2.34 -6.33 -0.10
N LYS A 120 2.09 -6.15 1.20
CA LYS A 120 0.76 -6.03 1.80
C LYS A 120 0.52 -4.61 2.30
N GLY A 121 -0.62 -4.04 1.94
CA GLY A 121 -0.99 -2.69 2.32
C GLY A 121 -2.45 -2.58 2.72
N ILE A 122 -2.72 -1.70 3.68
CA ILE A 122 -4.06 -1.22 4.00
C ILE A 122 -4.10 0.27 3.70
N MET A 123 -5.10 0.71 2.93
CA MET A 123 -5.44 2.11 2.77
C MET A 123 -6.72 2.39 3.56
N LEU A 124 -6.58 2.89 4.79
CA LEU A 124 -7.71 3.25 5.64
C LEU A 124 -8.23 4.64 5.26
N ILE A 125 -9.53 4.75 4.98
CA ILE A 125 -10.19 6.01 4.67
C ILE A 125 -11.24 6.26 5.75
N THR A 126 -11.08 7.32 6.55
CA THR A 126 -11.95 7.61 7.70
C THR A 126 -12.09 9.11 7.92
N ASP A 127 -13.18 9.55 8.52
CA ASP A 127 -13.41 10.95 8.90
C ASP A 127 -13.35 11.23 10.40
N SER A 128 -13.07 10.21 11.21
CA SER A 128 -13.15 10.28 12.66
C SER A 128 -12.18 9.33 13.36
N SER A 129 -12.04 9.59 14.66
CA SER A 129 -11.38 8.71 15.60
C SER A 129 -12.23 7.47 15.88
N GLU A 130 -11.55 6.40 16.29
CA GLU A 130 -12.20 5.22 16.85
C GLU A 130 -13.12 5.63 17.99
N ASN A 131 -14.42 5.41 17.79
CA ASN A 131 -15.46 5.73 18.76
C ASN A 131 -16.15 4.46 19.27
N SER A 132 -15.68 3.27 18.86
CA SER A 132 -16.43 2.03 19.04
C SER A 132 -15.57 0.77 19.16
N GLY A 133 -14.69 0.72 20.14
CA GLY A 133 -13.83 -0.44 20.29
C GLY A 133 -12.69 -0.22 21.26
N GLU A 134 -11.57 -0.79 20.89
CA GLU A 134 -10.30 -0.65 21.57
C GLU A 134 -9.42 0.37 20.85
N ASP A 135 -8.35 0.78 21.51
CA ASP A 135 -7.40 1.75 20.95
C ASP A 135 -6.77 1.24 19.63
N PRO A 136 -6.91 1.98 18.50
CA PRO A 136 -6.35 1.59 17.22
C PRO A 136 -4.83 1.40 17.26
N ARG A 137 -4.11 2.04 18.17
CA ARG A 137 -2.66 1.89 18.30
C ARG A 137 -2.27 0.45 18.65
N LEU A 138 -3.16 -0.34 19.25
CA LEU A 138 -2.89 -1.75 19.57
C LEU A 138 -2.74 -2.64 18.33
N VAL A 139 -3.23 -2.22 17.17
CA VAL A 139 -3.09 -3.02 15.93
C VAL A 139 -1.74 -2.83 15.25
N VAL A 140 -0.93 -1.84 15.68
CA VAL A 140 0.42 -1.61 15.14
C VAL A 140 1.26 -2.87 15.28
N TYR A 141 1.21 -3.51 16.45
CA TYR A 141 1.90 -4.78 16.70
C TYR A 141 1.51 -5.86 15.67
N ASP A 142 0.21 -6.08 15.47
CA ASP A 142 -0.29 -7.10 14.54
C ASP A 142 0.12 -6.78 13.10
N ALA A 143 0.06 -5.51 12.69
CA ALA A 143 0.46 -5.07 11.36
C ALA A 143 1.97 -5.28 11.13
N LEU A 144 2.81 -4.91 12.08
CA LEU A 144 4.26 -5.04 11.98
C LEU A 144 4.72 -6.50 11.93
N LEU A 145 4.14 -7.37 12.76
CA LEU A 145 4.42 -8.82 12.73
C LEU A 145 4.07 -9.45 11.38
N ASN A 146 3.03 -8.97 10.73
CA ASN A 146 2.57 -9.48 9.45
C ASN A 146 3.18 -8.75 8.24
N GLY A 147 4.05 -7.77 8.47
CA GLY A 147 4.65 -6.94 7.43
C GLY A 147 3.62 -6.18 6.60
N VAL A 148 2.57 -5.68 7.25
CA VAL A 148 1.47 -4.90 6.66
C VAL A 148 1.71 -3.42 6.93
N ARG A 149 1.83 -2.62 5.86
CA ARG A 149 1.87 -1.15 5.93
C ARG A 149 0.45 -0.60 5.96
N ILE A 150 0.20 0.42 6.78
CA ILE A 150 -1.10 1.09 6.86
C ILE A 150 -0.95 2.56 6.46
N ASP A 151 -1.49 2.90 5.29
CA ASP A 151 -1.71 4.29 4.90
C ASP A 151 -3.10 4.73 5.38
N ILE A 152 -3.22 6.00 5.76
CA ILE A 152 -4.47 6.57 6.27
C ILE A 152 -4.79 7.86 5.54
N VAL A 153 -6.03 7.97 5.08
CA VAL A 153 -6.64 9.17 4.51
C VAL A 153 -7.72 9.67 5.47
N GLY A 154 -7.41 10.76 6.18
CA GLY A 154 -8.32 11.45 7.08
C GLY A 154 -9.17 12.47 6.32
N LEU A 155 -10.50 12.35 6.38
CA LEU A 155 -11.44 13.23 5.69
C LEU A 155 -11.97 14.34 6.58
N GLY A 156 -11.86 15.57 6.08
CA GLY A 156 -12.33 16.78 6.74
C GLY A 156 -11.21 17.57 7.41
N THR A 157 -11.56 18.69 8.02
CA THR A 157 -10.65 19.43 8.90
C THR A 157 -10.20 18.48 10.00
N PRO A 158 -8.88 18.32 10.17
CA PRO A 158 -8.35 17.34 11.09
C PRO A 158 -8.85 17.70 12.48
N ALA A 159 -9.72 16.87 13.05
CA ALA A 159 -9.53 16.58 14.45
C ALA A 159 -8.15 15.92 14.48
N ASP A 160 -7.16 16.59 15.06
CA ASP A 160 -5.83 16.04 15.34
C ASP A 160 -6.01 14.78 16.17
N ASP A 161 -6.39 13.67 15.54
CA ASP A 161 -6.55 12.41 16.23
C ASP A 161 -5.14 11.94 16.56
N PRO A 162 -4.75 11.98 17.84
CA PRO A 162 -3.40 11.62 18.26
C PRO A 162 -3.12 10.13 18.04
N THR A 163 -4.10 9.33 17.59
CA THR A 163 -3.96 7.88 17.38
C THR A 163 -3.70 7.50 15.92
N LEU A 164 -4.35 8.15 14.94
CA LEU A 164 -4.28 7.73 13.54
C LEU A 164 -2.93 8.05 12.89
N LYS A 165 -2.40 9.25 13.10
CA LYS A 165 -1.10 9.61 12.51
C LYS A 165 0.03 8.68 13.01
N PRO A 166 0.19 8.44 14.33
CA PRO A 166 1.16 7.45 14.80
C PRO A 166 0.90 6.03 14.30
N LEU A 167 -0.37 5.61 14.16
CA LEU A 167 -0.70 4.30 13.58
C LEU A 167 -0.13 4.15 12.16
N ALA A 168 -0.32 5.15 11.30
CA ALA A 168 0.25 5.14 9.94
C ALA A 168 1.79 5.14 9.98
N GLU A 169 2.38 6.11 10.68
CA GLU A 169 3.83 6.32 10.70
C GLU A 169 4.59 5.12 11.29
N ARG A 170 4.09 4.52 12.37
CA ARG A 170 4.71 3.35 13.02
C ARG A 170 4.67 2.10 12.15
N THR A 171 3.69 1.96 11.27
CA THR A 171 3.64 0.86 10.29
C THR A 171 4.43 1.15 9.01
N GLY A 172 5.15 2.28 8.95
CA GLY A 172 5.87 2.74 7.77
C GLY A 172 4.95 3.28 6.66
N GLY A 173 3.70 3.57 6.98
CA GLY A 173 2.74 4.18 6.08
C GLY A 173 2.68 5.69 6.18
N ARG A 174 1.73 6.28 5.45
CA ARG A 174 1.54 7.73 5.35
C ARG A 174 0.18 8.13 5.89
N TYR A 175 0.13 9.23 6.62
CA TYR A 175 -1.10 9.91 7.01
C TYR A 175 -1.32 11.12 6.09
N SER A 176 -2.46 11.17 5.40
CA SER A 176 -2.86 12.27 4.52
C SER A 176 -4.17 12.86 5.00
N THR A 177 -4.21 14.19 5.17
CA THR A 177 -5.44 14.91 5.46
C THR A 177 -6.07 15.41 4.16
N VAL A 178 -7.39 15.28 4.04
CA VAL A 178 -8.16 15.68 2.87
C VAL A 178 -9.17 16.72 3.29
N VAL A 179 -9.00 17.94 2.80
CA VAL A 179 -9.93 19.05 3.02
C VAL A 179 -10.75 19.33 1.76
N THR A 180 -10.19 19.05 0.58
CA THR A 180 -10.86 19.23 -0.71
C THR A 180 -10.99 17.91 -1.49
N PRO A 181 -11.94 17.80 -2.43
CA PRO A 181 -12.02 16.64 -3.33
C PRO A 181 -10.73 16.35 -4.11
N GLN A 182 -10.00 17.38 -4.52
CA GLN A 182 -8.75 17.24 -5.29
C GLN A 182 -7.62 16.65 -4.42
N ASP A 183 -7.63 16.91 -3.12
CA ASP A 183 -6.69 16.28 -2.19
C ASP A 183 -7.00 14.79 -2.03
N PHE A 184 -8.29 14.43 -2.04
CA PHE A 184 -8.72 13.04 -1.96
C PHE A 184 -8.15 12.19 -3.10
N ASP A 185 -8.31 12.66 -4.34
CA ASP A 185 -7.83 11.96 -5.53
C ASP A 185 -6.32 11.67 -5.48
N LYS A 186 -5.55 12.54 -4.83
CA LYS A 186 -4.10 12.36 -4.62
C LYS A 186 -3.82 11.41 -3.45
N ALA A 187 -4.54 11.56 -2.34
CA ALA A 187 -4.31 10.85 -1.10
C ALA A 187 -4.63 9.34 -1.20
N ILE A 188 -5.64 8.96 -1.99
CA ILE A 188 -6.05 7.54 -2.14
C ILE A 188 -5.14 6.71 -3.04
N VAL A 189 -4.20 7.34 -3.75
CA VAL A 189 -3.26 6.61 -4.60
C VAL A 189 -2.25 5.89 -3.71
N TRP A 190 -2.24 4.56 -3.81
CA TRP A 190 -1.25 3.74 -3.11
C TRP A 190 0.15 4.03 -3.67
N ASP A 191 0.98 4.67 -2.85
CA ASP A 191 2.34 5.01 -3.24
C ASP A 191 3.27 3.81 -3.01
N ARG A 192 3.79 3.31 -4.13
CA ARG A 192 4.74 2.20 -4.16
C ARG A 192 6.15 2.63 -3.79
N PHE A 193 6.44 3.95 -3.74
CA PHE A 193 7.78 4.50 -3.65
C PHE A 193 7.87 5.62 -2.60
N SER A 194 8.04 5.26 -1.34
CA SER A 194 8.45 6.22 -0.31
C SER A 194 9.95 6.07 -0.02
N GLY A 195 10.82 6.69 -0.83
CA GLY A 195 12.25 6.82 -0.49
C GLY A 195 13.18 7.21 -1.64
N ASN A 196 14.05 8.19 -1.41
CA ASN A 196 15.10 8.66 -2.34
C ASN A 196 16.40 7.82 -2.27
N ALA A 197 16.45 6.75 -1.47
CA ALA A 197 17.70 6.09 -1.09
C ALA A 197 18.31 5.17 -2.18
N PHE A 198 17.74 5.15 -3.39
CA PHE A 198 18.10 4.17 -4.42
C PHE A 198 18.15 4.73 -5.84
N ASP A 199 18.31 6.04 -6.00
CA ASP A 199 18.33 6.72 -7.30
C ASP A 199 19.30 6.06 -8.29
N ASP A 200 20.50 5.64 -7.82
CA ASP A 200 21.48 4.94 -8.65
C ASP A 200 20.98 3.57 -9.16
N ILE A 201 20.27 2.81 -8.32
CA ILE A 201 19.74 1.50 -8.71
C ILE A 201 18.54 1.66 -9.63
N PHE A 202 17.69 2.65 -9.36
CA PHE A 202 16.61 3.04 -10.26
C PHE A 202 17.14 3.42 -11.63
N PHE A 203 18.24 4.17 -11.71
CA PHE A 203 18.85 4.57 -12.97
C PHE A 203 19.32 3.36 -13.78
N VAL A 204 20.02 2.40 -13.16
CA VAL A 204 20.47 1.17 -13.84
C VAL A 204 19.27 0.34 -14.31
N ALA A 205 18.27 0.12 -13.45
CA ALA A 205 17.07 -0.63 -13.81
C ALA A 205 16.28 0.06 -14.93
N TYR A 206 16.17 1.39 -14.88
CA TYR A 206 15.48 2.20 -15.88
C TYR A 206 16.17 2.13 -17.25
N ASN A 207 17.49 2.37 -17.30
CA ASN A 207 18.25 2.29 -18.55
C ASN A 207 18.13 0.92 -19.20
N TYR A 208 18.22 -0.14 -18.39
CA TYR A 208 18.08 -1.48 -18.89
C TYR A 208 16.67 -1.76 -19.44
N ALA A 209 15.61 -1.33 -18.72
CA ALA A 209 14.23 -1.46 -19.18
C ALA A 209 13.97 -0.69 -20.49
N GLN A 210 14.53 0.52 -20.63
CA GLN A 210 14.46 1.31 -21.88
C GLN A 210 15.09 0.57 -23.05
N LEU A 211 16.29 -0.01 -22.86
CA LEU A 211 16.96 -0.79 -23.91
C LEU A 211 16.19 -2.04 -24.31
N LYS A 212 15.57 -2.75 -23.36
CA LYS A 212 14.67 -3.88 -23.68
C LYS A 212 13.43 -3.42 -24.46
N GLY A 213 12.84 -2.28 -24.08
CA GLY A 213 11.74 -1.67 -24.81
C GLY A 213 12.12 -1.32 -26.25
N GLU A 214 13.31 -0.75 -26.44
CA GLU A 214 13.88 -0.46 -27.76
C GLU A 214 14.10 -1.74 -28.58
N ALA A 215 14.69 -2.78 -27.98
CA ALA A 215 14.87 -4.08 -28.63
C ALA A 215 13.54 -4.66 -29.11
N ARG A 216 12.50 -4.65 -28.26
CA ARG A 216 11.15 -5.10 -28.63
C ARG A 216 10.57 -4.29 -29.78
N LYS A 217 10.70 -2.97 -29.74
CA LYS A 217 10.22 -2.09 -30.82
C LYS A 217 10.92 -2.37 -32.15
N ILE A 218 12.23 -2.65 -32.13
CA ILE A 218 13.00 -3.04 -33.33
C ILE A 218 12.43 -4.34 -33.93
N GLU A 219 12.10 -5.34 -33.10
CA GLU A 219 11.47 -6.58 -33.57
C GLU A 219 10.06 -6.34 -34.15
N GLU A 220 9.25 -5.50 -33.51
CA GLU A 220 7.91 -5.14 -33.99
C GLU A 220 7.96 -4.35 -35.32
N GLU A 221 8.92 -3.43 -35.47
CA GLU A 221 9.15 -2.70 -36.73
C GLU A 221 9.60 -3.63 -37.85
N ARG A 222 10.46 -4.61 -37.54
CA ARG A 222 10.89 -5.63 -38.49
C ARG A 222 9.72 -6.52 -38.92
N ALA A 223 8.93 -7.02 -37.97
CA ALA A 223 7.75 -7.83 -38.24
C ALA A 223 6.70 -7.08 -39.09
N ALA A 224 6.59 -5.76 -38.92
CA ALA A 224 5.72 -4.90 -39.73
C ALA A 224 6.30 -4.52 -41.10
N GLY A 225 7.49 -5.01 -41.48
CA GLY A 225 8.15 -4.66 -42.74
C GLY A 225 8.66 -3.22 -42.82
N ARG A 226 8.68 -2.48 -41.70
CA ARG A 226 9.13 -1.08 -41.62
C ARG A 226 10.64 -0.93 -41.52
N LEU A 227 11.37 -2.03 -41.30
CA LEU A 227 12.80 -2.03 -41.09
C LEU A 227 13.50 -3.03 -42.05
N GLY A 228 14.32 -2.51 -42.97
CA GLY A 228 15.13 -3.33 -43.87
C GLY A 228 16.26 -4.07 -43.16
N ASP A 229 16.79 -5.14 -43.77
CA ASP A 229 17.77 -6.05 -43.14
C ASP A 229 19.04 -5.37 -42.60
N PRO A 230 19.73 -4.49 -43.36
CA PRO A 230 20.94 -3.85 -42.86
C PRO A 230 20.68 -2.97 -41.63
N LEU A 231 19.57 -2.20 -41.66
CA LEU A 231 19.20 -1.29 -40.58
C LEU A 231 18.71 -2.05 -39.33
N TYR A 232 17.99 -3.15 -39.53
CA TYR A 232 17.59 -4.06 -38.45
C TYR A 232 18.81 -4.64 -37.75
N SER A 233 19.75 -5.23 -38.50
CA SER A 233 20.93 -5.84 -37.93
C SER A 233 21.79 -4.83 -37.16
N ALA A 234 21.97 -3.62 -37.71
CA ALA A 234 22.76 -2.57 -37.05
C ALA A 234 22.12 -2.13 -35.72
N ARG A 235 20.83 -1.76 -35.72
CA ARG A 235 20.13 -1.31 -34.51
C ARG A 235 20.05 -2.40 -33.44
N LYS A 236 19.76 -3.64 -33.86
CA LYS A 236 19.72 -4.79 -32.95
C LYS A 236 21.09 -5.05 -32.31
N SER A 237 22.17 -5.00 -33.10
CA SER A 237 23.53 -5.17 -32.57
C SER A 237 23.92 -4.04 -31.61
N GLU A 238 23.53 -2.80 -31.89
CA GLU A 238 23.83 -1.65 -31.02
C GLU A 238 23.12 -1.80 -29.66
N VAL A 239 21.81 -2.09 -29.66
CA VAL A 239 21.04 -2.29 -28.43
C VAL A 239 21.54 -3.49 -27.65
N ALA A 240 21.87 -4.60 -28.34
CA ALA A 240 22.45 -5.78 -27.71
C ALA A 240 23.79 -5.47 -27.03
N ALA A 241 24.68 -4.70 -27.67
CA ALA A 241 25.95 -4.31 -27.08
C ALA A 241 25.77 -3.44 -25.82
N LYS A 242 24.81 -2.50 -25.82
CA LYS A 242 24.47 -1.68 -24.63
C LYS A 242 23.92 -2.54 -23.50
N ILE A 243 23.07 -3.52 -23.81
CA ILE A 243 22.55 -4.48 -22.83
C ILE A 243 23.69 -5.33 -22.23
N GLU A 244 24.59 -5.88 -23.05
CA GLU A 244 25.75 -6.64 -22.57
C GLU A 244 26.65 -5.79 -21.67
N ALA A 245 26.88 -4.52 -22.03
CA ALA A 245 27.70 -3.60 -21.23
C ALA A 245 27.12 -3.32 -19.84
N LEU A 246 25.79 -3.33 -19.68
CA LEU A 246 25.11 -3.13 -18.39
C LEU A 246 25.05 -4.38 -17.50
N LYS A 247 25.23 -5.59 -18.06
CA LYS A 247 25.09 -6.84 -17.29
C LYS A 247 25.98 -6.91 -16.04
N PRO A 248 27.29 -6.56 -16.08
CA PRO A 248 28.15 -6.61 -14.90
C PRO A 248 27.67 -5.67 -13.78
N GLU A 249 27.21 -4.47 -14.16
CA GLU A 249 26.68 -3.49 -13.21
C GLU A 249 25.38 -3.99 -12.56
N ILE A 250 24.47 -4.54 -13.35
CA ILE A 250 23.23 -5.16 -12.84
C ILE A 250 23.55 -6.32 -11.89
N ALA A 251 24.49 -7.19 -12.25
CA ALA A 251 24.90 -8.31 -11.40
C ALA A 251 25.47 -7.83 -10.06
N LYS A 252 26.31 -6.79 -10.09
CA LYS A 252 26.85 -6.13 -8.89
C LYS A 252 25.71 -5.55 -8.03
N LYS A 253 24.80 -4.78 -8.62
CA LYS A 253 23.65 -4.18 -7.92
C LYS A 253 22.71 -5.23 -7.32
N LEU A 254 22.45 -6.33 -8.03
CA LEU A 254 21.68 -7.47 -7.48
C LEU A 254 22.36 -8.09 -6.25
N SER A 255 23.68 -8.28 -6.30
CA SER A 255 24.44 -8.79 -5.16
C SER A 255 24.40 -7.84 -3.95
N GLU A 256 24.56 -6.53 -4.20
CA GLU A 256 24.46 -5.49 -3.15
C GLU A 256 23.07 -5.48 -2.51
N LEU A 257 22.01 -5.57 -3.32
CA LEU A 257 20.63 -5.61 -2.85
C LEU A 257 20.31 -6.87 -2.04
N HIS A 258 20.77 -8.06 -2.47
CA HIS A 258 20.58 -9.28 -1.68
C HIS A 258 21.29 -9.19 -0.33
N ALA A 259 22.55 -8.74 -0.30
CA ALA A 259 23.29 -8.55 0.95
C ALA A 259 22.59 -7.54 1.89
N LYS A 260 22.07 -6.44 1.33
CA LYS A 260 21.28 -5.46 2.09
C LYS A 260 19.99 -6.07 2.64
N LEU A 261 19.26 -6.85 1.82
CA LEU A 261 18.03 -7.52 2.22
C LEU A 261 18.26 -8.47 3.40
N ASP A 262 19.32 -9.27 3.34
CA ASP A 262 19.66 -10.23 4.40
C ASP A 262 20.06 -9.51 5.69
N SER A 263 20.84 -8.43 5.58
CA SER A 263 21.21 -7.57 6.72
C SER A 263 19.99 -6.92 7.39
N LEU A 264 19.06 -6.39 6.60
CA LEU A 264 17.81 -5.80 7.10
C LEU A 264 16.94 -6.85 7.82
N LYS A 265 16.78 -8.04 7.23
CA LYS A 265 16.05 -9.15 7.87
C LYS A 265 16.70 -9.58 9.18
N ALA A 266 18.02 -9.67 9.24
CA ALA A 266 18.73 -9.99 10.48
C ALA A 266 18.52 -8.90 11.55
N SER A 267 18.52 -7.64 11.14
CA SER A 267 18.29 -6.48 12.03
C SER A 267 16.87 -6.39 12.58
N LEU A 268 15.92 -7.10 11.98
CA LEU A 268 14.52 -7.15 12.39
C LEU A 268 14.28 -8.06 13.60
N ASN A 269 15.09 -9.11 13.78
CA ASN A 269 14.86 -10.15 14.79
C ASN A 269 14.77 -9.60 16.21
N GLU A 270 15.74 -8.77 16.61
CA GLU A 270 15.82 -8.26 17.98
C GLU A 270 14.64 -7.31 18.31
N PRO A 271 14.34 -6.27 17.52
CA PRO A 271 13.16 -5.43 17.75
C PRO A 271 11.84 -6.21 17.80
N ILE A 272 11.66 -7.22 16.94
CA ILE A 272 10.45 -8.06 16.94
C ILE A 272 10.34 -8.87 18.23
N ASN A 273 11.43 -9.48 18.71
CA ASN A 273 11.44 -10.21 19.97
C ASN A 273 11.08 -9.29 21.14
N GLN A 274 11.57 -8.04 21.15
CA GLN A 274 11.22 -7.05 22.15
C GLN A 274 9.71 -6.73 22.12
N LEU A 275 9.13 -6.51 20.93
CA LEU A 275 7.68 -6.29 20.80
C LEU A 275 6.86 -7.49 21.27
N ILE A 276 7.30 -8.72 20.96
CA ILE A 276 6.63 -9.95 21.39
C ILE A 276 6.61 -10.04 22.92
N GLU A 277 7.74 -9.77 23.58
CA GLU A 277 7.81 -9.76 25.04
C GLU A 277 6.91 -8.67 25.61
N MET A 278 6.97 -7.45 25.08
CA MET A 278 6.11 -6.35 25.52
C MET A 278 4.61 -6.64 25.42
N ASN A 279 4.17 -7.20 24.28
CA ASN A 279 2.77 -7.60 24.12
C ASN A 279 2.39 -8.71 25.10
N SER A 280 3.33 -9.61 25.43
CA SER A 280 3.12 -10.64 26.44
C SER A 280 2.96 -10.04 27.84
N ARG A 281 3.76 -9.04 28.20
CA ARG A 281 3.64 -8.28 29.46
C ARG A 281 2.30 -7.54 29.55
N LEU A 282 1.87 -6.89 28.47
CA LEU A 282 0.55 -6.23 28.39
C LEU A 282 -0.58 -7.24 28.62
N LYS A 283 -0.54 -8.41 27.96
CA LYS A 283 -1.54 -9.49 28.14
C LYS A 283 -1.57 -10.06 29.55
N ARG A 284 -0.40 -10.18 30.20
CA ARG A 284 -0.27 -10.59 31.62
C ARG A 284 -0.62 -9.47 32.60
N ARG A 285 -0.94 -8.26 32.12
CA ARG A 285 -1.23 -7.05 32.91
C ARG A 285 -0.06 -6.60 33.79
N GLU A 286 1.17 -6.86 33.35
CA GLU A 286 2.40 -6.38 34.01
C GLU A 286 2.72 -4.92 33.65
N ILE A 287 2.16 -4.45 32.55
CA ILE A 287 2.14 -3.05 32.10
C ILE A 287 0.72 -2.73 31.62
N ASP A 288 0.30 -1.49 31.75
CA ASP A 288 -0.95 -1.00 31.17
C ASP A 288 -0.74 -0.58 29.70
N ALA A 289 -1.82 -0.13 29.04
CA ALA A 289 -1.77 0.28 27.65
C ALA A 289 -0.87 1.50 27.42
N ASP A 290 -0.91 2.49 28.32
CA ASP A 290 -0.11 3.70 28.19
C ASP A 290 1.40 3.39 28.34
N GLY A 291 1.76 2.58 29.34
CA GLY A 291 3.12 2.09 29.52
C GLY A 291 3.59 1.21 28.36
N TYR A 292 2.70 0.41 27.76
CA TYR A 292 3.01 -0.30 26.51
C TYR A 292 3.33 0.71 25.39
N PHE A 293 2.48 1.70 25.16
CA PHE A 293 2.67 2.65 24.05
C PHE A 293 3.94 3.49 24.21
N GLU A 294 4.29 3.90 25.42
CA GLU A 294 5.50 4.67 25.70
C GLU A 294 6.77 3.86 25.35
N ILE A 295 6.83 2.60 25.80
CA ILE A 295 8.01 1.75 25.61
C ILE A 295 8.06 1.19 24.18
N ALA A 296 6.91 0.89 23.56
CA ALA A 296 6.83 0.18 22.28
C ALA A 296 7.07 1.13 21.11
N ALA A 297 6.66 2.41 21.23
CA ALA A 297 6.74 3.39 20.15
C ALA A 297 8.09 3.42 19.41
N PRO A 298 9.25 3.61 20.06
CA PRO A 298 10.54 3.67 19.34
C PRO A 298 10.90 2.33 18.68
N ILE A 299 10.45 1.21 19.23
CA ILE A 299 10.68 -0.13 18.68
C ILE A 299 9.78 -0.35 17.47
N GLU A 300 8.49 -0.03 17.57
CA GLU A 300 7.50 -0.07 16.49
C GLU A 300 7.96 0.78 15.30
N GLU A 301 8.38 2.02 15.54
CA GLU A 301 8.94 2.89 14.49
C GLU A 301 10.18 2.28 13.82
N LYS A 302 11.09 1.68 14.59
CA LYS A 302 12.28 1.02 14.05
C LYS A 302 11.89 -0.16 13.16
N VAL A 303 10.96 -1.01 13.62
CA VAL A 303 10.45 -2.15 12.86
C VAL A 303 9.73 -1.68 11.58
N GLY A 304 8.88 -0.67 11.67
CA GLY A 304 8.18 -0.07 10.54
C GLY A 304 9.15 0.46 9.47
N ARG A 305 10.20 1.19 9.87
CA ARG A 305 11.26 1.66 8.96
C ARG A 305 11.98 0.49 8.28
N ILE A 306 12.39 -0.52 9.03
CA ILE A 306 13.08 -1.71 8.47
C ILE A 306 12.16 -2.45 7.48
N ASN A 307 10.88 -2.66 7.82
CA ASN A 307 9.90 -3.28 6.93
C ASN A 307 9.72 -2.50 5.63
N CYS A 308 9.66 -1.17 5.71
CA CYS A 308 9.60 -0.30 4.53
C CYS A 308 10.86 -0.45 3.65
N GLU A 309 12.06 -0.47 4.25
CA GLU A 309 13.29 -0.69 3.50
C GLU A 309 13.36 -2.08 2.86
N ILE A 310 12.91 -3.12 3.56
CA ILE A 310 12.82 -4.49 3.02
C ILE A 310 11.92 -4.52 1.78
N ALA A 311 10.72 -3.93 1.88
CA ALA A 311 9.77 -3.88 0.76
C ALA A 311 10.37 -3.17 -0.45
N MET A 312 11.09 -2.06 -0.22
CA MET A 312 11.76 -1.30 -1.27
C MET A 312 12.89 -2.09 -1.94
N VAL A 313 13.76 -2.73 -1.16
CA VAL A 313 14.86 -3.56 -1.68
C VAL A 313 14.31 -4.74 -2.50
N GLN A 314 13.26 -5.42 -2.01
CA GLN A 314 12.59 -6.49 -2.73
C GLN A 314 12.01 -6.02 -4.06
N GLN A 315 11.42 -4.82 -4.09
CA GLN A 315 10.89 -4.24 -5.32
C GLN A 315 11.98 -3.96 -6.36
N LEU A 316 13.14 -3.46 -5.93
CA LEU A 316 14.28 -3.23 -6.81
C LEU A 316 14.83 -4.55 -7.36
N LEU A 317 14.96 -5.57 -6.51
CA LEU A 317 15.32 -6.93 -6.92
C LEU A 317 14.35 -7.49 -7.95
N ASP A 318 13.04 -7.38 -7.70
CA ASP A 318 12.01 -7.84 -8.64
C ASP A 318 12.09 -7.09 -9.97
N SER A 319 12.37 -5.78 -9.96
CA SER A 319 12.50 -4.96 -11.17
C SER A 319 13.72 -5.37 -12.01
N LEU A 320 14.85 -5.66 -11.36
CA LEU A 320 16.06 -6.14 -12.03
C LEU A 320 15.95 -7.61 -12.48
N ASN A 321 15.21 -8.46 -11.77
CA ASN A 321 15.03 -9.86 -12.14
C ASN A 321 14.01 -10.07 -13.27
N ASN A 322 12.89 -9.34 -13.27
CA ASN A 322 11.95 -9.34 -14.41
C ASN A 322 12.58 -8.73 -15.67
N SER A 323 13.70 -8.05 -15.50
CA SER A 323 14.53 -7.55 -16.57
C SER A 323 15.50 -8.62 -17.12
N LYS A 324 15.63 -9.83 -16.58
CA LYS A 324 16.40 -10.90 -17.25
C LYS A 324 15.60 -11.51 -18.39
#